data_AF-A0A3R6CSF3-F1
#
_entry.id   AF-A0A3R6CSF3-F1
#
_cell.length_a   1.000
_cell.length_b   1.000
_cell.length_c   1.000
_cell.angle_alpha   90.00
_cell.angle_beta   90.00
_cell.angle_gamma   90.00
#
_symmetry.space_group_name_H-M   'P 1'
#
loop_
_entity.id
_entity.type
_entity.pdbx_description
1 polymer ?
#
loop_
_entity_poly.entity_id
_entity_poly.type
_entity_poly.pdbx_seq_one_letter_code
_entity_poly.pdbx_strand_id
1 'polypeptide(L)'
;MEIKGLDLSPTVSMLDGIQESLQANQNAMIASMRLANQAKEEERQANIETARNTAEMKDDLKTVIHNQNDYIAMLKEQNEYIKQVLNNMFGSAEDSIIVQKEILKIMQESKPTDGMAADKGLDVIIQLVFNAIQIYLKSKGIML
;
A
#
# COMPACT_ATOMS: atom_id res chain seq x y z
N MET A 1 -69.39 62.00 44.59
CA MET A 1 -67.96 61.76 44.82
C MET A 1 -67.61 60.53 44.01
N GLU A 2 -67.08 60.70 42.80
CA GLU A 2 -66.78 59.58 41.91
C GLU A 2 -65.40 58.99 42.25
N ILE A 3 -65.38 57.69 42.51
CA ILE A 3 -64.15 56.95 42.73
C ILE A 3 -63.50 56.73 41.36
N LYS A 4 -62.36 57.37 41.10
CA LYS A 4 -61.57 57.12 39.88
C LYS A 4 -61.20 55.64 39.84
N GLY A 5 -61.62 54.95 38.78
CA GLY A 5 -61.32 53.55 38.53
C GLY A 5 -59.80 53.31 38.49
N LEU A 6 -59.39 52.20 39.09
CA LEU A 6 -58.01 51.73 39.12
C LEU A 6 -57.54 51.44 37.68
N ASP A 7 -56.54 52.17 37.18
CA ASP A 7 -55.94 51.90 35.87
C ASP A 7 -54.89 50.78 35.97
N LEU A 8 -55.22 49.63 35.38
CA LEU A 8 -54.40 48.41 35.41
C LEU A 8 -53.54 48.23 34.15
N SER A 9 -53.63 49.15 33.18
CA SER A 9 -52.93 49.05 31.89
C SER A 9 -51.42 48.86 32.00
N PRO A 10 -50.69 49.53 32.93
CA PRO A 10 -49.26 49.30 33.11
C PRO A 10 -48.91 47.88 33.57
N THR A 11 -49.77 47.29 34.41
CA THR A 11 -49.59 45.92 34.91
C THR A 11 -49.83 44.90 33.80
N VAL A 12 -50.82 45.13 32.94
CA VAL A 12 -51.11 44.28 31.77
C VAL A 12 -49.95 44.32 30.77
N SER A 13 -49.45 45.52 30.43
CA SER A 13 -48.31 45.67 29.52
C SER A 13 -47.02 45.03 30.05
N MET A 14 -46.79 45.08 31.37
CA MET A 14 -45.67 44.37 31.99
C MET A 14 -45.80 42.85 31.90
N LEU A 15 -47.01 42.31 32.10
CA LEU A 15 -47.28 40.88 31.98
C LEU A 15 -47.09 40.39 30.53
N ASP A 16 -47.55 41.16 29.54
CA ASP A 16 -47.38 40.85 28.13
C ASP A 16 -45.88 40.81 27.75
N GLY A 17 -45.09 41.80 28.19
CA GLY A 17 -43.65 41.83 27.94
C GLY A 17 -42.88 40.67 28.61
N ILE A 18 -43.32 40.23 29.80
CA ILE A 18 -42.76 39.04 30.46
C ILE A 18 -43.12 37.78 29.67
N GLN A 19 -44.35 37.67 29.17
CA GLN A 19 -44.80 36.52 28.40
C GLN A 19 -44.04 36.39 27.07
N GLU A 20 -43.84 37.49 26.35
CA GLU A 20 -43.02 37.52 25.13
C GLU A 20 -41.57 37.13 25.40
N SER A 21 -40.96 37.66 26.47
CA SER A 21 -39.58 37.32 26.86
C SER A 21 -39.44 35.84 27.22
N LEU A 22 -40.38 35.28 27.99
CA LEU A 22 -40.40 33.86 28.33
C LEU A 22 -40.54 32.98 27.09
N GLN A 23 -41.41 33.34 26.15
CA GLN A 23 -41.61 32.59 24.92
C GLN A 23 -40.38 32.65 23.99
N ALA A 24 -39.75 33.82 23.87
CA ALA A 24 -38.51 33.98 23.11
C ALA A 24 -37.37 33.13 23.70
N ASN A 25 -37.25 33.11 25.05
CA ASN A 25 -36.24 32.32 25.74
C ASN A 25 -36.50 30.81 25.58
N GLN A 26 -37.75 30.37 25.66
CA GLN A 26 -38.13 28.98 25.42
C GLN A 26 -37.80 28.53 23.99
N ASN A 27 -38.09 29.37 23.00
CA ASN A 27 -37.77 29.10 21.60
C ASN A 27 -36.25 29.02 21.36
N ALA A 28 -35.48 29.93 21.95
CA ALA A 28 -34.02 29.91 21.88
C ALA A 28 -33.44 28.64 22.52
N MET A 29 -33.98 28.22 23.67
CA MET A 29 -33.59 26.99 24.35
C MET A 29 -33.87 25.75 23.49
N ILE A 30 -35.06 25.64 22.89
CA ILE A 30 -35.44 24.54 22.01
C ILE A 30 -34.53 24.49 20.77
N ALA A 31 -34.25 25.66 20.16
CA ALA A 31 -33.34 25.75 19.02
C ALA A 31 -31.92 25.30 19.39
N SER A 32 -31.42 25.71 20.55
CA SER A 32 -30.11 25.29 21.06
C SER A 32 -30.04 23.78 21.31
N MET A 33 -31.06 23.20 21.95
CA MET A 33 -31.12 21.75 22.17
C MET A 33 -31.17 20.97 20.86
N ARG A 34 -31.88 21.47 19.85
CA ARG A 34 -31.94 20.85 18.53
C ARG A 34 -30.57 20.85 17.85
N LEU A 35 -29.86 21.99 17.87
CA LEU A 35 -28.51 22.09 17.31
C LEU A 35 -27.52 21.17 18.02
N ALA A 36 -27.57 21.10 19.35
CA ALA A 36 -26.72 20.20 20.13
C ALA A 36 -26.98 18.72 19.81
N ASN A 37 -28.26 18.34 19.64
CA ASN A 37 -28.63 16.99 19.26
C ASN A 37 -28.19 16.64 17.83
N GLN A 38 -28.29 17.60 16.90
CA GLN A 38 -27.81 17.42 15.53
C GLN A 38 -26.30 17.23 15.50
N ALA A 39 -25.53 18.10 16.16
CA ALA A 39 -24.08 17.99 16.24
C ALA A 39 -23.64 16.64 16.84
N LYS A 40 -24.32 16.18 17.90
CA LYS A 40 -24.03 14.88 18.53
C LYS A 40 -24.34 13.71 17.60
N GLU A 41 -25.40 13.79 16.81
CA GLU A 41 -25.73 12.74 15.85
C GLU A 41 -24.74 12.73 14.68
N GLU A 42 -24.34 13.90 14.17
CA GLU A 42 -23.29 14.01 13.15
C GLU A 42 -21.96 13.41 13.63
N GLU A 43 -21.56 13.72 14.87
CA GLU A 43 -20.37 13.12 15.49
C GLU A 43 -20.49 11.59 15.59
N ARG A 44 -21.66 11.09 16.01
CA ARG A 44 -21.92 9.65 16.08
C ARG A 44 -21.79 8.97 14.72
N GLN A 45 -22.32 9.59 13.67
CA GLN A 45 -22.24 9.06 12.31
C GLN A 45 -20.80 9.06 11.80
N ALA A 46 -20.06 10.16 11.99
CA ALA A 46 -18.65 10.23 11.63
C ALA A 46 -17.79 9.17 12.35
N ASN A 47 -18.09 8.88 13.62
CA ASN A 47 -17.42 7.83 14.37
C ASN A 47 -17.73 6.43 13.84
N ILE A 48 -18.99 6.17 13.46
CA ILE A 48 -19.40 4.89 12.85
C ILE A 48 -18.71 4.70 11.50
N GLU A 49 -18.71 5.72 10.66
CA GLU A 49 -18.04 5.68 9.35
C GLU A 49 -16.54 5.47 9.52
N THR A 50 -15.90 6.18 10.45
CA THR A 50 -14.48 5.99 10.78
C THR A 50 -14.19 4.57 11.24
N ALA A 51 -15.01 4.00 12.14
CA ALA A 51 -14.85 2.64 12.61
C ALA A 51 -14.99 1.61 11.48
N ARG A 52 -15.95 1.81 10.58
CA ARG A 52 -16.17 0.97 9.41
C ARG A 52 -14.99 1.04 8.45
N ASN A 53 -14.56 2.24 8.07
CA ASN A 53 -13.41 2.45 7.19
C ASN A 53 -12.12 1.86 7.79
N THR A 54 -11.93 1.97 9.10
CA THR A 54 -10.80 1.35 9.81
C THR A 54 -10.86 -0.18 9.75
N ALA A 55 -12.05 -0.77 9.89
CA ALA A 55 -12.23 -2.21 9.79
C ALA A 55 -11.96 -2.74 8.38
N GLU A 56 -12.47 -2.05 7.34
CA GLU A 56 -12.21 -2.38 5.93
C GLU A 56 -10.70 -2.26 5.62
N MET A 57 -10.07 -1.14 5.99
CA MET A 57 -8.63 -0.93 5.79
C MET A 57 -7.78 -1.99 6.48
N LYS A 58 -8.18 -2.45 7.68
CA LYS A 58 -7.46 -3.52 8.40
C LYS A 58 -7.48 -4.83 7.61
N ASP A 59 -8.58 -5.16 6.96
CA ASP A 59 -8.68 -6.40 6.16
C ASP A 59 -7.86 -6.30 4.88
N ASP A 60 -7.90 -5.15 4.20
CA ASP A 60 -7.06 -4.87 3.04
C ASP A 60 -5.57 -4.97 3.38
N LEU A 61 -5.15 -4.36 4.50
CA LEU A 61 -3.77 -4.43 4.98
C LEU A 61 -3.34 -5.86 5.29
N LYS A 62 -4.22 -6.68 5.87
CA LYS A 62 -3.93 -8.09 6.13
C LYS A 62 -3.68 -8.86 4.83
N THR A 63 -4.48 -8.59 3.80
CA THR A 63 -4.32 -9.18 2.47
C THR A 63 -2.99 -8.76 1.83
N VAL A 64 -2.65 -7.47 1.90
CA VAL A 64 -1.37 -6.95 1.41
C VAL A 64 -0.18 -7.61 2.11
N ILE A 65 -0.24 -7.74 3.45
CA ILE A 65 0.82 -8.39 4.24
C ILE A 65 0.97 -9.86 3.83
N HIS A 66 -0.13 -10.58 3.62
CA HIS A 66 -0.07 -11.97 3.19
C HIS A 66 0.62 -12.10 1.83
N ASN A 67 0.20 -11.29 0.85
CA ASN A 67 0.80 -11.27 -0.49
C ASN A 67 2.30 -10.91 -0.44
N GLN A 68 2.69 -9.96 0.41
CA GLN A 68 4.09 -9.59 0.58
C GLN A 68 4.91 -10.72 1.20
N ASN A 69 4.36 -11.44 2.19
CA ASN A 69 5.04 -12.58 2.80
C ASN A 69 5.25 -13.72 1.80
N ASP A 70 4.26 -14.02 0.96
CA ASP A 70 4.38 -15.03 -0.09
C ASP A 70 5.45 -14.63 -1.11
N TYR A 71 5.47 -13.36 -1.50
CA TYR A 71 6.51 -12.83 -2.39
C TYR A 71 7.91 -12.91 -1.77
N ILE A 72 8.07 -12.59 -0.47
CA ILE A 72 9.34 -12.74 0.25
C ILE A 72 9.77 -14.20 0.29
N ALA A 73 8.85 -15.15 0.51
CA ALA A 73 9.16 -16.57 0.51
C ALA A 73 9.68 -17.02 -0.86
N MET A 74 9.00 -16.62 -1.93
CA MET A 74 9.46 -16.87 -3.31
C MET A 74 10.84 -16.27 -3.58
N LEU A 75 11.11 -15.03 -3.15
CA LEU A 75 12.42 -14.40 -3.31
C LEU A 75 13.53 -15.12 -2.52
N LYS A 76 13.22 -15.66 -1.34
CA LYS A 76 14.19 -16.46 -0.57
C LYS A 76 14.52 -17.76 -1.29
N GLU A 77 13.52 -18.46 -1.80
CA GLU A 77 13.72 -19.68 -2.59
C GLU A 77 14.55 -19.41 -3.84
N GLN A 78 14.23 -18.35 -4.59
CA GLN A 78 15.02 -17.92 -5.74
C GLN A 78 16.47 -17.61 -5.37
N ASN A 79 16.71 -16.93 -4.24
CA ASN A 79 18.07 -16.63 -3.77
C ASN A 79 18.86 -17.88 -3.41
N GLU A 80 18.25 -18.85 -2.71
CA GLU A 80 18.93 -20.11 -2.39
C GLU A 80 19.24 -20.93 -3.65
N TYR A 81 18.32 -20.96 -4.61
CA TYR A 81 18.56 -21.58 -5.90
C TYR A 81 19.70 -20.91 -6.68
N ILE A 82 19.72 -19.56 -6.74
CA ILE A 82 20.82 -18.82 -7.37
C ILE A 82 22.15 -19.14 -6.70
N LYS A 83 22.21 -19.15 -5.36
CA LYS A 83 23.42 -19.55 -4.62
C LYS A 83 23.86 -20.96 -4.98
N GLN A 84 22.94 -21.91 -5.07
CA GLN A 84 23.25 -23.28 -5.46
C GLN A 84 23.82 -23.32 -6.88
N VAL A 85 23.22 -22.62 -7.84
CA VAL A 85 23.74 -22.56 -9.21
C VAL A 85 25.14 -21.96 -9.22
N LEU A 86 25.37 -20.83 -8.54
CA LEU A 86 26.69 -20.21 -8.41
C LEU A 86 27.72 -21.17 -7.77
N ASN A 87 27.34 -21.87 -6.70
CA ASN A 87 28.19 -22.88 -6.05
C ASN A 87 28.49 -24.06 -6.97
N ASN A 88 27.56 -24.50 -7.82
CA ASN A 88 27.86 -25.55 -8.79
C ASN A 88 28.80 -25.05 -9.88
N MET A 89 28.72 -23.76 -10.27
CA MET A 89 29.61 -23.18 -11.26
C MET A 89 31.04 -22.96 -10.74
N PHE A 90 31.18 -22.50 -9.50
CA PHE A 90 32.45 -22.03 -8.94
C PHE A 90 32.96 -22.83 -7.74
N GLY A 91 32.18 -23.78 -7.24
CA GLY A 91 32.54 -24.68 -6.15
C GLY A 91 33.43 -25.85 -6.58
N SER A 92 33.87 -26.65 -5.61
CA SER A 92 34.92 -27.66 -5.75
C SER A 92 34.79 -28.62 -6.94
N ALA A 93 35.93 -29.19 -7.33
CA ALA A 93 36.32 -29.70 -8.63
C ALA A 93 35.34 -30.53 -9.50
N GLU A 94 34.37 -31.27 -8.96
CA GLU A 94 33.57 -32.20 -9.79
C GLU A 94 32.39 -31.52 -10.48
N ASP A 95 31.57 -30.78 -9.72
CA ASP A 95 30.40 -30.07 -10.27
C ASP A 95 30.80 -28.91 -11.18
N SER A 96 31.88 -28.20 -10.84
CA SER A 96 32.42 -27.13 -11.67
C SER A 96 32.96 -27.64 -13.01
N ILE A 97 33.52 -28.86 -13.08
CA ILE A 97 33.92 -29.47 -14.35
C ILE A 97 32.70 -29.77 -15.24
N ILE A 98 31.58 -30.23 -14.65
CA ILE A 98 30.35 -30.49 -15.41
C ILE A 98 29.80 -29.18 -16.00
N VAL A 99 29.72 -28.12 -15.20
CA VAL A 99 29.32 -26.80 -15.67
C VAL A 99 30.25 -26.29 -16.76
N GLN A 100 31.57 -26.38 -16.58
CA GLN A 100 32.55 -25.95 -17.58
C GLN A 100 32.39 -26.71 -18.90
N LYS A 101 32.08 -28.01 -18.86
CA LYS A 101 31.79 -28.79 -20.07
C LYS A 101 30.51 -28.31 -20.78
N GLU A 102 29.45 -27.98 -20.04
CA GLU A 102 28.24 -27.40 -20.62
C GLU A 102 28.50 -26.03 -21.26
N ILE A 103 29.23 -25.15 -20.58
CA ILE A 103 29.63 -23.83 -21.12
C ILE A 103 30.48 -24.00 -22.39
N LEU A 104 31.47 -24.90 -22.37
CA LEU A 104 32.31 -25.18 -23.54
C LEU A 104 31.49 -25.72 -24.72
N LYS A 105 30.48 -26.56 -24.46
CA LYS A 105 29.57 -27.04 -25.50
C LYS A 105 28.74 -25.90 -26.10
N ILE A 106 28.20 -25.01 -25.27
CA ILE A 106 27.47 -23.82 -25.74
C ILE A 106 28.39 -22.93 -26.59
N MET A 107 29.63 -22.72 -26.17
CA MET A 107 30.63 -21.96 -26.96
C MET A 107 30.92 -22.61 -28.31
N GLN A 108 31.00 -23.96 -28.37
CA GLN A 108 31.21 -24.71 -29.62
C GLN A 108 29.99 -24.69 -30.54
N GLU A 109 28.77 -24.63 -29.99
CA GLU A 109 27.53 -24.50 -30.77
C GLU A 109 27.35 -23.07 -31.29
N SER A 110 27.82 -22.08 -30.52
CA SER A 110 27.71 -20.65 -30.82
C SER A 110 28.85 -20.13 -31.73
N LYS A 111 29.63 -21.03 -32.35
CA LYS A 111 30.90 -20.76 -33.04
C LYS A 111 30.96 -19.36 -33.70
N PRO A 112 31.91 -18.50 -33.30
CA PRO A 112 32.32 -17.41 -34.17
C PRO A 112 32.99 -18.04 -35.40
N THR A 113 32.74 -17.51 -36.60
CA THR A 113 33.46 -17.95 -37.80
C THR A 113 34.96 -17.71 -37.62
N ASP A 114 35.82 -18.57 -38.16
CA ASP A 114 37.28 -18.47 -38.01
C ASP A 114 37.83 -17.08 -38.43
N GLY A 115 37.14 -16.37 -39.33
CA GLY A 115 37.45 -14.99 -39.72
C GLY A 115 37.15 -13.93 -38.64
N MET A 116 36.16 -14.16 -37.77
CA MET A 116 35.79 -13.23 -36.69
C MET A 116 36.79 -13.24 -35.54
N ALA A 117 37.37 -14.41 -35.23
CA ALA A 117 38.41 -14.55 -34.20
C ALA A 117 39.76 -14.00 -34.69
N ALA A 118 40.07 -14.17 -35.98
CA ALA A 118 41.30 -13.65 -36.59
C ALA A 118 41.33 -12.11 -36.65
N ASP A 119 40.19 -11.46 -36.86
CA ASP A 119 40.08 -10.00 -37.03
C ASP A 119 40.00 -9.23 -35.70
N LYS A 120 39.37 -9.82 -34.68
CA LYS A 120 39.05 -9.14 -33.40
C LYS A 120 39.80 -9.68 -32.18
N GLY A 121 40.54 -10.76 -32.31
CA GLY A 121 41.41 -11.29 -31.25
C GLY A 121 40.68 -11.71 -29.97
N LEU A 122 41.30 -11.42 -28.82
CA LEU A 122 40.86 -11.88 -27.48
C LEU A 122 39.45 -11.39 -27.11
N ASP A 123 39.03 -10.22 -27.57
CA ASP A 123 37.74 -9.62 -27.23
C ASP A 123 36.55 -10.48 -27.69
N VAL A 124 36.65 -11.10 -28.87
CA VAL A 124 35.61 -12.02 -29.36
C VAL A 124 35.54 -13.28 -28.51
N ILE A 125 36.68 -13.76 -28.01
CA ILE A 125 36.71 -14.93 -27.12
C ILE A 125 36.08 -14.59 -25.77
N ILE A 126 36.39 -13.42 -25.20
CA ILE A 126 35.77 -12.94 -23.96
C ILE A 126 34.25 -12.82 -24.13
N GLN A 127 33.80 -12.23 -25.24
CA GLN A 127 32.38 -12.06 -25.52
C GLN A 127 31.65 -13.39 -25.72
N LEU A 128 32.30 -14.37 -26.35
CA LEU A 128 31.77 -15.73 -26.50
C LEU A 128 31.57 -16.42 -25.15
N VAL A 129 32.55 -16.32 -24.25
CA VAL A 129 32.47 -16.89 -22.89
C VAL A 129 31.34 -16.22 -22.11
N PHE A 130 31.23 -14.89 -22.15
CA PHE A 130 30.15 -14.16 -21.49
C PHE A 130 28.77 -14.57 -22.01
N ASN A 131 28.60 -14.66 -23.32
CA ASN A 131 27.35 -15.09 -23.93
C ASN A 131 26.99 -16.53 -23.54
N ALA A 132 27.96 -17.44 -23.51
CA ALA A 132 27.75 -18.83 -23.12
C ALA A 132 27.33 -18.96 -21.64
N ILE A 133 27.95 -18.18 -20.74
CA ILE A 133 27.54 -18.11 -19.34
C ILE A 133 26.11 -17.57 -19.21
N GLN A 134 25.75 -16.53 -19.95
CA GLN A 134 24.38 -15.99 -19.95
C GLN A 134 23.35 -17.01 -20.45
N ILE A 135 23.66 -17.77 -21.51
CA ILE A 135 22.80 -18.82 -22.04
C ILE A 135 22.63 -19.95 -21.02
N TYR A 136 23.73 -20.37 -20.37
CA TYR A 136 23.69 -21.37 -19.31
C TYR A 136 22.83 -20.92 -18.12
N LEU A 137 23.00 -19.67 -17.65
CA LEU A 137 22.19 -19.14 -16.56
C LEU A 137 20.71 -19.07 -16.92
N LYS A 138 20.38 -18.63 -18.15
CA LYS A 138 19.01 -18.65 -18.67
C LYS A 138 18.43 -20.07 -18.74
N SER A 139 19.22 -21.07 -19.12
CA SER A 139 18.75 -22.47 -19.16
C SER A 139 18.45 -23.03 -17.76
N LYS A 140 19.09 -22.50 -16.71
CA LYS A 140 18.77 -22.78 -15.31
C LYS A 140 17.66 -21.89 -14.76
N GLY A 141 17.01 -21.04 -15.57
CA GLY A 141 15.92 -20.17 -15.13
C GLY A 141 16.36 -18.88 -14.42
N ILE A 142 17.66 -18.56 -14.46
CA ILE A 142 18.21 -17.31 -13.93
C ILE A 142 18.23 -16.28 -15.07
N MET A 143 17.41 -15.24 -14.95
CA MET A 143 17.45 -14.09 -15.86
C MET A 143 18.31 -12.99 -15.24
N LEU A 144 19.44 -12.68 -15.88
CA LEU A 144 20.31 -11.53 -15.60
C LEU A 144 19.93 -10.33 -16.46
#